data_AF-A0A2V7TAH3-F1
#
_entry.id   AF-A0A2V7TAH3-F1
#
_cell.length_a   1.000
_cell.length_b   1.000
_cell.length_c   1.000
_cell.angle_alpha   90.00
_cell.angle_beta   90.00
_cell.angle_gamma   90.00
#
_symmetry.space_group_name_H-M   'P 1'
#
loop_
_entity.id
_entity.type
_entity.pdbx_description
1 polymer ?
#
loop_
_entity_poly.entity_id
_entity_poly.type
_entity_poly.pdbx_seq_one_letter_code
_entity_poly.pdbx_strand_id
1 'polypeptide(L)'
;MPRSAARLPDPLPVRRGGGRHPHRGDARHVAGTSAPARRTRDTFRRRAVMKRIALIAASAVLLGRGLAAQDTTQAAAPAAASPSVTVAEAVVARSVVDRQPQDTGSTFPADVGQLHCWTKVEGAGGASIHHVWFHGDTQVGDVELQVGGSPWRTWSRKTVPADWTGAWHVEVKDAAGTTLKRIDFTVGQ
;
A
#
# COMPACT_ATOMS: atom_id res chain seq x y z
N MET A 1 -5.28 31.48 66.18
CA MET A 1 -5.54 30.24 66.95
C MET A 1 -4.41 29.24 66.69
N PRO A 2 -3.47 29.02 67.63
CA PRO A 2 -2.56 27.88 67.58
C PRO A 2 -2.87 26.88 68.70
N ARG A 3 -2.84 25.57 68.43
CA ARG A 3 -2.71 24.56 69.49
C ARG A 3 -1.81 23.41 69.06
N SER A 4 -0.72 23.28 69.80
CA SER A 4 0.27 22.21 69.79
C SER A 4 -0.22 20.94 70.48
N ALA A 5 0.32 19.81 69.98
CA ALA A 5 0.95 18.68 70.66
C ALA A 5 0.24 17.84 71.75
N ALA A 6 0.24 16.51 71.52
CA ALA A 6 0.70 15.43 72.42
C ALA A 6 0.63 14.11 71.60
N ARG A 7 1.69 13.37 71.24
CA ARG A 7 2.77 12.63 71.94
C ARG A 7 2.32 11.30 72.61
N LEU A 8 2.52 10.19 71.87
CA LEU A 8 2.99 8.82 72.26
C LEU A 8 2.13 7.98 73.26
N PRO A 9 2.28 6.62 73.38
CA PRO A 9 3.43 5.77 72.99
C PRO A 9 3.15 4.37 72.36
N ASP A 10 4.19 3.75 71.79
CA ASP A 10 4.44 2.29 71.60
C ASP A 10 5.00 1.67 72.92
N PRO A 11 5.11 0.34 73.20
CA PRO A 11 5.44 -0.77 72.29
C PRO A 11 4.83 -2.19 72.59
N LEU A 12 5.20 -3.13 71.69
CA LEU A 12 5.03 -4.60 71.55
C LEU A 12 5.19 -5.49 72.82
N PRO A 13 4.78 -6.80 72.80
CA PRO A 13 5.71 -7.86 72.34
C PRO A 13 5.11 -9.18 71.76
N VAL A 14 5.99 -9.94 71.07
CA VAL A 14 6.11 -11.44 71.05
C VAL A 14 5.04 -12.28 70.31
N ARG A 15 5.30 -13.42 69.66
CA ARG A 15 6.46 -14.10 69.02
C ARG A 15 5.90 -15.44 68.44
N ARG A 16 6.50 -15.90 67.33
CA ARG A 16 6.68 -17.31 66.91
C ARG A 16 5.48 -18.20 66.53
N GLY A 17 5.53 -18.66 65.27
CA GLY A 17 5.97 -20.03 64.99
C GLY A 17 4.90 -21.03 64.53
N GLY A 18 5.04 -21.49 63.28
CA GLY A 18 4.33 -22.64 62.72
C GLY A 18 4.10 -22.38 61.23
N GLY A 19 4.35 -23.28 60.28
CA GLY A 19 4.72 -24.68 60.28
C GLY A 19 4.54 -25.10 58.82
N ARG A 20 5.50 -25.82 58.25
CA ARG A 20 5.43 -26.33 56.87
C ARG A 20 4.29 -27.34 56.73
N HIS A 21 3.58 -27.30 55.61
CA HIS A 21 2.94 -28.48 55.01
C HIS A 21 2.76 -28.27 53.49
N PRO A 22 3.22 -29.20 52.63
CA PRO A 22 2.77 -29.27 51.25
C PRO A 22 1.64 -30.31 51.14
N HIS A 23 0.53 -29.96 50.50
CA HIS A 23 -0.50 -30.91 50.09
C HIS A 23 -0.91 -30.68 48.62
N ARG A 24 -0.45 -31.62 47.80
CA ARG A 24 -1.09 -32.31 46.68
C ARG A 24 -2.62 -32.10 46.54
N GLY A 25 -3.09 -31.85 45.30
CA GLY A 25 -4.39 -32.38 44.85
C GLY A 25 -5.34 -31.40 44.13
N ASP A 26 -5.31 -31.51 42.80
CA ASP A 26 -6.46 -31.55 41.86
C ASP A 26 -7.48 -30.42 41.69
N ALA A 27 -7.50 -29.96 40.42
CA ALA A 27 -8.64 -29.86 39.51
C ALA A 27 -9.76 -28.83 39.79
N ARG A 28 -9.98 -27.93 38.82
CA ARG A 28 -10.98 -28.06 37.74
C ARG A 28 -11.14 -26.74 36.96
N HIS A 29 -11.23 -26.88 35.62
CA HIS A 29 -11.96 -26.05 34.64
C HIS A 29 -11.73 -24.52 34.66
N VAL A 30 -11.45 -23.85 33.53
CA VAL A 30 -12.46 -23.34 32.58
C VAL A 30 -11.72 -22.78 31.34
N ALA A 31 -12.45 -22.76 30.21
CA ALA A 31 -12.16 -22.12 28.92
C ALA A 31 -11.30 -22.98 27.99
N GLY A 32 -11.75 -23.34 26.79
CA GLY A 32 -12.75 -22.70 25.95
C GLY A 32 -12.18 -22.75 24.54
N THR A 33 -12.64 -23.73 23.77
CA THR A 33 -12.31 -23.94 22.38
C THR A 33 -12.71 -22.72 21.55
N SER A 34 -11.82 -22.15 20.75
CA SER A 34 -12.13 -21.66 19.37
C SER A 34 -10.91 -21.09 18.63
N ALA A 35 -10.65 -21.73 17.48
CA ALA A 35 -10.16 -21.21 16.20
C ALA A 35 -8.72 -20.62 16.08
N PRO A 36 -7.91 -21.12 15.12
CA PRO A 36 -6.61 -20.55 14.79
C PRO A 36 -6.76 -19.27 13.96
N ALA A 37 -5.95 -18.26 14.26
CA ALA A 37 -5.79 -17.09 13.41
C ALA A 37 -5.25 -17.53 12.04
N ARG A 38 -6.14 -17.47 11.04
CA ARG A 38 -5.93 -17.71 9.62
C ARG A 38 -4.81 -16.79 9.12
N ARG A 39 -3.57 -17.30 9.15
CA ARG A 39 -2.41 -16.68 8.51
C ARG A 39 -2.54 -16.88 7.00
N THR A 40 -3.41 -16.10 6.35
CA THR A 40 -3.38 -15.93 4.91
C THR A 40 -2.11 -15.16 4.56
N ARG A 41 -1.02 -15.92 4.40
CA ARG A 41 0.04 -15.57 3.45
C ARG A 41 -0.65 -15.54 2.08
N ASP A 42 -1.24 -14.40 1.74
CA ASP A 42 -1.46 -14.12 0.33
C ASP A 42 -0.08 -13.80 -0.24
N THR A 43 0.57 -14.89 -0.67
CA THR A 43 1.68 -14.82 -1.59
C THR A 43 1.14 -14.15 -2.84
N PHE A 44 1.25 -12.82 -2.88
CA PHE A 44 1.16 -12.07 -4.13
C PHE A 44 2.33 -12.56 -4.98
N ARG A 45 2.05 -13.63 -5.74
CA ARG A 45 2.96 -14.23 -6.68
C ARG A 45 3.42 -13.09 -7.57
N ARG A 46 4.67 -12.70 -7.37
CA ARG A 46 5.46 -11.94 -8.34
C ARG A 46 5.34 -12.68 -9.67
N ARG A 47 4.40 -12.28 -10.51
CA ARG A 47 4.42 -12.63 -11.91
C ARG A 47 5.42 -11.68 -12.54
N ALA A 48 6.67 -12.13 -12.61
CA ALA A 48 7.61 -11.62 -13.59
C ALA A 48 7.02 -11.96 -14.97
N VAL A 49 6.40 -10.98 -15.63
CA VAL A 49 6.09 -11.06 -17.05
C VAL A 49 7.08 -10.17 -17.78
N MET A 50 8.25 -10.76 -18.05
CA MET A 50 8.94 -10.49 -19.31
C MET A 50 8.07 -11.05 -20.44
N LYS A 51 7.86 -10.24 -21.49
CA LYS A 51 7.55 -10.58 -22.90
C LYS A 51 6.86 -9.34 -23.52
N ARG A 52 7.15 -8.82 -24.71
CA ARG A 52 8.06 -9.12 -25.83
C ARG A 52 8.13 -7.81 -26.62
N ILE A 53 9.31 -7.22 -26.78
CA ILE A 53 9.49 -6.13 -27.75
C ILE A 53 9.58 -6.81 -29.11
N ALA A 54 8.46 -6.79 -29.85
CA ALA A 54 8.43 -7.19 -31.25
C ALA A 54 9.03 -6.05 -32.08
N LEU A 55 10.22 -6.27 -32.63
CA LEU A 55 10.78 -5.44 -33.70
C LEU A 55 9.99 -5.73 -34.97
N ILE A 56 9.12 -4.80 -35.37
CA ILE A 56 8.45 -4.82 -36.66
C ILE A 56 9.43 -4.25 -37.69
N ALA A 57 10.11 -5.14 -38.42
CA ALA A 57 10.81 -4.78 -39.64
C ALA A 57 9.77 -4.63 -40.76
N ALA A 58 9.52 -3.39 -41.16
CA ALA A 58 8.71 -3.04 -42.31
C ALA A 58 9.48 -3.37 -43.60
N SER A 59 8.90 -4.22 -44.45
CA SER A 59 9.31 -4.35 -45.86
C SER A 59 8.07 -4.36 -46.74
N ALA A 60 8.00 -3.36 -47.60
CA ALA A 60 6.90 -3.01 -48.47
C ALA A 60 6.72 -3.98 -49.63
N VAL A 61 5.46 -4.25 -50.00
CA VAL A 61 5.06 -4.72 -51.33
C VAL A 61 3.96 -3.79 -51.83
N LEU A 62 4.29 -2.97 -52.83
CA LEU A 62 3.31 -2.31 -53.69
C LEU A 62 2.76 -3.32 -54.70
N LEU A 63 1.45 -3.27 -54.97
CA LEU A 63 0.82 -3.16 -56.30
C LEU A 63 -0.67 -3.52 -56.23
N GLY A 64 -1.53 -2.65 -56.78
CA GLY A 64 -2.91 -3.01 -57.15
C GLY A 64 -3.98 -2.03 -56.69
N ARG A 65 -4.29 -1.04 -57.54
CA ARG A 65 -5.48 -0.18 -57.42
C ARG A 65 -6.75 -1.00 -57.70
N GLY A 66 -7.66 -1.05 -56.74
CA GLY A 66 -9.08 -1.38 -56.95
C GLY A 66 -9.94 -0.32 -56.27
N LEU A 67 -10.62 0.52 -57.05
CA LEU A 67 -11.69 1.39 -56.56
C LEU A 67 -12.87 0.51 -56.14
N ALA A 68 -13.08 0.35 -54.84
CA ALA A 68 -14.37 -0.04 -54.29
C ALA A 68 -14.69 0.97 -53.18
N ALA A 69 -15.74 1.75 -53.40
CA ALA A 69 -16.29 2.66 -52.41
C ALA A 69 -16.60 1.89 -51.12
N GLN A 70 -15.89 2.19 -50.04
CA GLN A 70 -16.29 1.79 -48.71
C GLN A 70 -16.98 2.99 -48.06
N ASP A 71 -18.24 3.19 -48.43
CA ASP A 71 -19.22 3.78 -47.51
C ASP A 71 -19.47 2.75 -46.40
N THR A 72 -18.55 2.71 -45.44
CA THR A 72 -18.84 2.12 -44.15
C THR A 72 -19.09 3.29 -43.23
N THR A 73 -20.35 3.73 -43.17
CA THR A 73 -20.85 4.44 -42.00
C THR A 73 -20.64 3.51 -40.81
N GLN A 74 -19.48 3.63 -40.17
CA GLN A 74 -19.22 3.04 -38.87
C GLN A 74 -20.15 3.78 -37.91
N ALA A 75 -21.33 3.21 -37.69
CA ALA A 75 -22.19 3.56 -36.57
C ALA A 75 -21.33 3.42 -35.32
N ALA A 76 -20.83 4.56 -34.82
CA ALA A 76 -20.17 4.65 -33.54
C ALA A 76 -21.22 4.26 -32.51
N ALA A 77 -21.18 2.98 -32.10
CA ALA A 77 -21.84 2.56 -30.88
C ALA A 77 -21.42 3.54 -29.77
N PRO A 78 -22.36 4.03 -28.94
CA PRO A 78 -21.99 4.91 -27.86
C PRO A 78 -20.96 4.17 -27.03
N ALA A 79 -19.71 4.68 -27.04
CA ALA A 79 -18.68 4.19 -26.17
C ALA A 79 -19.24 4.33 -24.76
N ALA A 80 -19.59 3.19 -24.14
CA ALA A 80 -20.03 3.17 -22.77
C ALA A 80 -18.96 3.91 -21.98
N ALA A 81 -19.32 5.08 -21.45
CA ALA A 81 -18.42 5.91 -20.67
C ALA A 81 -17.94 5.03 -19.53
N SER A 82 -16.69 4.58 -19.63
CA SER A 82 -16.08 3.78 -18.59
C SER A 82 -16.09 4.63 -17.33
N PRO A 83 -16.45 4.06 -16.18
CA PRO A 83 -16.59 4.83 -14.97
C PRO A 83 -15.27 5.57 -14.72
N SER A 84 -15.32 6.89 -14.67
CA SER A 84 -14.13 7.73 -14.57
C SER A 84 -13.56 7.66 -13.15
N VAL A 85 -12.35 7.12 -13.02
CA VAL A 85 -11.59 7.16 -11.76
C VAL A 85 -10.95 8.55 -11.65
N THR A 86 -11.12 9.21 -10.50
CA THR A 86 -10.43 10.46 -10.21
C THR A 86 -9.51 10.28 -9.01
N VAL A 87 -8.29 10.80 -9.09
CA VAL A 87 -7.35 10.80 -7.97
C VAL A 87 -7.59 12.06 -7.12
N ALA A 88 -8.18 11.89 -5.95
CA ALA A 88 -8.45 12.98 -5.02
C ALA A 88 -7.17 13.43 -4.29
N GLU A 89 -6.34 12.47 -3.89
CA GLU A 89 -5.08 12.73 -3.20
C GLU A 89 -4.07 11.63 -3.51
N ALA A 90 -2.81 12.00 -3.70
CA ALA A 90 -1.74 11.02 -3.89
C ALA A 90 -0.43 11.57 -3.35
N VAL A 91 0.23 10.80 -2.48
CA VAL A 91 1.45 11.22 -1.78
C VAL A 91 2.42 10.05 -1.64
N VAL A 92 3.71 10.35 -1.66
CA VAL A 92 4.76 9.40 -1.32
C VAL A 92 5.07 9.53 0.17
N ALA A 93 5.19 8.38 0.85
CA ALA A 93 5.34 8.28 2.29
C ALA A 93 6.34 7.17 2.65
N ARG A 94 7.05 7.30 3.78
CA ARG A 94 7.95 6.23 4.25
C ARG A 94 7.18 5.04 4.81
N SER A 95 6.00 5.27 5.38
CA SER A 95 5.15 4.20 5.89
C SER A 95 3.66 4.55 5.79
N VAL A 96 2.81 3.55 5.97
CA VAL A 96 1.36 3.69 6.02
C VAL A 96 0.87 2.99 7.28
N VAL A 97 0.22 3.74 8.17
CA VAL A 97 -0.32 3.27 9.45
C VAL A 97 -1.81 3.61 9.49
N ASP A 98 -2.67 2.66 9.88
CA ASP A 98 -4.13 2.84 9.91
C ASP A 98 -4.72 3.41 8.61
N ARG A 99 -4.17 2.97 7.46
CA ARG A 99 -4.52 3.43 6.10
C ARG A 99 -4.25 4.92 5.86
N GLN A 100 -3.37 5.53 6.65
CA GLN A 100 -2.90 6.91 6.51
C GLN A 100 -1.39 6.94 6.22
N PRO A 101 -0.94 7.75 5.25
CA PRO A 101 0.47 7.90 4.95
C PRO A 101 1.18 8.62 6.11
N GLN A 102 2.37 8.16 6.46
CA GLN A 102 3.23 8.73 7.51
C GLN A 102 4.57 9.13 6.90
N ASP A 103 5.13 10.23 7.41
CA ASP A 103 6.37 10.81 6.89
C ASP A 103 6.29 11.05 5.38
N THR A 104 5.29 11.83 4.98
CA THR A 104 5.10 12.22 3.58
C THR A 104 6.15 13.25 3.18
N GLY A 105 6.56 13.22 1.92
CA GLY A 105 7.54 14.17 1.41
C GLY A 105 7.84 13.97 -0.07
N SER A 106 8.59 14.93 -0.61
CA SER A 106 9.17 14.88 -1.95
C SER A 106 10.67 14.59 -1.94
N THR A 107 11.26 14.45 -0.75
CA THR A 107 12.69 14.22 -0.56
C THR A 107 12.89 13.17 0.52
N PHE A 108 13.70 12.16 0.22
CA PHE A 108 13.98 11.04 1.11
C PHE A 108 15.48 10.75 1.17
N PRO A 109 15.98 10.24 2.30
CA PRO A 109 17.39 9.88 2.41
C PRO A 109 17.71 8.62 1.59
N ALA A 110 18.97 8.41 1.24
CA ALA A 110 19.39 7.26 0.41
C ALA A 110 19.08 5.92 1.07
N ASP A 111 19.15 5.85 2.40
CA ASP A 111 18.88 4.67 3.21
C ASP A 111 17.40 4.49 3.57
N VAL A 112 16.48 5.20 2.88
CA VAL A 112 15.03 5.08 3.14
C VAL A 112 14.52 3.64 3.04
N GLY A 113 15.14 2.83 2.17
CA GLY A 113 14.90 1.39 1.99
C GLY A 113 13.54 1.05 1.38
N GLN A 114 12.48 1.74 1.76
CA GLN A 114 11.12 1.49 1.31
C GLN A 114 10.30 2.78 1.26
N LEU A 115 9.59 2.95 0.15
CA LEU A 115 8.61 4.02 -0.04
C LEU A 115 7.26 3.43 -0.40
N HIS A 116 6.22 4.18 -0.05
CA HIS A 116 4.83 3.87 -0.36
C HIS A 116 4.25 5.02 -1.16
N CYS A 117 3.64 4.71 -2.30
CA CYS A 117 2.75 5.64 -2.98
C CYS A 117 1.35 5.37 -2.48
N TRP A 118 0.85 6.25 -1.62
CA TRP A 118 -0.50 6.21 -1.11
C TRP A 118 -1.40 7.08 -1.98
N THR A 119 -2.58 6.55 -2.31
CA THR A 119 -3.52 7.21 -3.21
C THR A 119 -4.94 7.07 -2.66
N LYS A 120 -5.65 8.19 -2.57
CA LYS A 120 -7.09 8.25 -2.39
C LYS A 120 -7.74 8.54 -3.74
N VAL A 121 -8.63 7.66 -4.15
CA VAL A 121 -9.41 7.79 -5.38
C VAL A 121 -10.89 7.96 -5.07
N GLU A 122 -11.57 8.65 -5.96
CA GLU A 122 -13.00 8.89 -5.95
C GLU A 122 -13.60 8.51 -7.31
N GLY A 123 -14.84 8.07 -7.30
CA GLY A 123 -15.51 7.49 -8.47
C GLY A 123 -15.18 6.02 -8.69
N ALA A 124 -15.81 5.45 -9.73
CA ALA A 124 -15.45 4.19 -10.37
C ALA A 124 -15.15 2.99 -9.44
N GLY A 125 -16.11 2.66 -8.58
CA GLY A 125 -16.10 1.38 -7.86
C GLY A 125 -16.06 0.21 -8.85
N GLY A 126 -15.06 -0.66 -8.68
CA GLY A 126 -14.80 -1.81 -9.56
C GLY A 126 -13.73 -1.57 -10.64
N ALA A 127 -13.15 -0.37 -10.74
CA ALA A 127 -12.04 -0.10 -11.66
C ALA A 127 -10.68 -0.52 -11.07
N SER A 128 -9.64 -0.55 -11.91
CA SER A 128 -8.25 -0.70 -11.50
C SER A 128 -7.44 0.56 -11.80
N ILE A 129 -6.43 0.81 -10.97
CA ILE A 129 -5.41 1.83 -11.18
C ILE A 129 -4.03 1.18 -11.16
N HIS A 130 -3.08 1.79 -11.84
CA HIS A 130 -1.70 1.35 -11.88
C HIS A 130 -0.81 2.38 -11.21
N HIS A 131 0.03 1.94 -10.27
CA HIS A 131 1.14 2.75 -9.77
C HIS A 131 2.40 2.36 -10.53
N VAL A 132 2.81 3.22 -11.45
CA VAL A 132 4.00 3.04 -12.29
C VAL A 132 5.16 3.81 -11.67
N TRP A 133 6.20 3.11 -11.26
CA TRP A 133 7.39 3.67 -10.60
C TRP A 133 8.50 3.88 -11.62
N PHE A 134 9.08 5.07 -11.60
CA PHE A 134 10.19 5.47 -12.46
C PHE A 134 11.38 5.97 -11.64
N HIS A 135 12.58 5.57 -12.06
CA HIS A 135 13.84 6.12 -11.59
C HIS A 135 14.50 6.81 -12.78
N GLY A 136 14.69 8.13 -12.67
CA GLY A 136 14.94 8.99 -13.84
C GLY A 136 13.84 8.78 -14.88
N ASP A 137 14.22 8.41 -16.11
CA ASP A 137 13.30 8.11 -17.21
C ASP A 137 13.02 6.60 -17.38
N THR A 138 13.56 5.76 -16.50
CA THR A 138 13.43 4.31 -16.60
C THR A 138 12.28 3.81 -15.74
N GLN A 139 11.31 3.13 -16.36
CA GLN A 139 10.26 2.42 -15.63
C GLN A 139 10.86 1.22 -14.87
N VAL A 140 10.71 1.20 -13.56
CA VAL A 140 11.28 0.18 -12.66
C VAL A 140 10.23 -0.60 -11.89
N GLY A 141 8.95 -0.28 -12.07
CA GLY A 141 7.85 -1.03 -11.48
C GLY A 141 6.51 -0.61 -12.05
N ASP A 142 5.60 -1.57 -12.12
CA ASP A 142 4.17 -1.35 -12.37
C ASP A 142 3.39 -2.21 -11.38
N VAL A 143 2.41 -1.62 -10.71
CA VAL A 143 1.61 -2.28 -9.69
C VAL A 143 0.14 -1.95 -9.93
N GLU A 144 -0.61 -2.94 -10.39
CA GLU A 144 -2.06 -2.86 -10.50
C GLU A 144 -2.72 -2.96 -9.12
N LEU A 145 -3.66 -2.05 -8.85
CA LEU A 145 -4.42 -1.94 -7.61
C LEU A 145 -5.91 -1.83 -7.93
N GLN A 146 -6.72 -2.67 -7.28
CA GLN A 146 -8.17 -2.68 -7.45
C GLN A 146 -8.84 -1.59 -6.59
N VAL A 147 -9.80 -0.89 -7.17
CA VAL A 147 -10.62 0.14 -6.54
C VAL A 147 -11.97 -0.46 -6.15
N GLY A 148 -12.15 -0.73 -4.86
CA GLY A 148 -13.36 -1.41 -4.36
C GLY A 148 -14.59 -0.52 -4.19
N GLY A 149 -14.47 0.80 -4.31
CA GLY A 149 -15.58 1.74 -4.07
C GLY A 149 -15.17 3.20 -4.20
N SER A 150 -16.00 4.11 -3.69
CA SER A 150 -15.74 5.55 -3.69
C SER A 150 -16.21 6.18 -2.38
N PRO A 151 -15.35 6.91 -1.62
CA PRO A 151 -13.91 7.00 -1.82
C PRO A 151 -13.19 5.69 -1.49
N TRP A 152 -12.07 5.42 -2.16
CA TRP A 152 -11.22 4.27 -1.89
C TRP A 152 -9.79 4.71 -1.62
N ARG A 153 -9.10 3.97 -0.75
CA ARG A 153 -7.69 4.21 -0.41
C ARG A 153 -6.91 2.95 -0.68
N THR A 154 -5.86 3.09 -1.46
CA THR A 154 -4.95 2.03 -1.83
C THR A 154 -3.52 2.55 -1.84
N TRP A 155 -2.54 1.66 -1.74
CA TRP A 155 -1.15 2.04 -1.80
C TRP A 155 -0.31 0.92 -2.40
N SER A 156 0.76 1.30 -3.09
CA SER A 156 1.80 0.38 -3.55
C SER A 156 3.09 0.65 -2.79
N ARG A 157 3.90 -0.37 -2.61
CA ARG A 157 5.21 -0.29 -1.97
C ARG A 157 6.32 -0.52 -2.99
N LYS A 158 7.38 0.29 -2.92
CA LYS A 158 8.62 0.10 -3.68
C LYS A 158 9.80 0.05 -2.71
N THR A 159 10.63 -0.99 -2.86
CA THR A 159 11.93 -1.05 -2.20
C THR A 159 12.91 -0.21 -3.01
N VAL A 160 13.60 0.70 -2.34
CA VAL A 160 14.60 1.61 -2.92
C VAL A 160 15.96 1.24 -2.32
N PRO A 161 16.86 0.59 -3.09
CA PRO A 161 18.23 0.34 -2.64
C PRO A 161 19.00 1.64 -2.41
N ALA A 162 19.99 1.62 -1.51
CA ALA A 162 20.79 2.80 -1.19
C ALA A 162 21.56 3.38 -2.39
N ASP A 163 21.88 2.55 -3.38
CA ASP A 163 22.57 2.97 -4.59
C ASP A 163 21.66 3.67 -5.61
N TRP A 164 20.34 3.64 -5.41
CA TRP A 164 19.37 4.21 -6.36
C TRP A 164 18.92 5.60 -5.94
N THR A 165 19.89 6.50 -5.82
CA THR A 165 19.67 7.92 -5.54
C THR A 165 19.29 8.70 -6.82
N GLY A 166 18.90 9.97 -6.65
CA GLY A 166 18.54 10.87 -7.73
C GLY A 166 17.03 11.07 -7.87
N ALA A 167 16.61 11.47 -9.07
CA ALA A 167 15.23 11.79 -9.39
C ALA A 167 14.38 10.54 -9.56
N TRP A 168 13.19 10.57 -8.97
CA TRP A 168 12.19 9.53 -9.05
C TRP A 168 10.83 10.15 -9.36
N HIS A 169 9.95 9.36 -9.96
CA HIS A 169 8.55 9.74 -10.04
C HIS A 169 7.64 8.51 -10.04
N VAL A 170 6.40 8.72 -9.62
CA VAL A 170 5.32 7.73 -9.72
C VAL A 170 4.20 8.32 -10.54
N GLU A 171 3.74 7.54 -11.52
CA GLU A 171 2.53 7.85 -12.28
C GLU A 171 1.40 6.95 -11.81
N VAL A 172 0.29 7.55 -11.43
CA VAL A 172 -0.97 6.86 -11.18
C VAL A 172 -1.75 6.87 -12.48
N LYS A 173 -1.98 5.69 -13.06
CA LYS A 173 -2.70 5.52 -14.33
C LYS A 173 -4.02 4.80 -14.11
N ASP A 174 -4.99 5.05 -14.99
CA ASP A 174 -6.20 4.24 -15.06
C ASP A 174 -5.94 2.91 -15.80
N ALA A 175 -6.96 2.06 -15.88
CA ALA A 175 -6.93 0.80 -16.62
C ALA A 175 -6.70 0.97 -18.14
N ALA A 176 -6.96 2.16 -18.71
CA ALA A 176 -6.70 2.47 -20.11
C ALA A 176 -5.26 2.97 -20.35
N GLY A 177 -4.47 3.13 -19.28
CA GLY A 177 -3.11 3.65 -19.34
C GLY A 177 -3.02 5.18 -19.34
N THR A 178 -4.13 5.88 -19.13
CA THR A 178 -4.17 7.33 -19.00
C THR A 178 -3.56 7.73 -17.67
N THR A 179 -2.56 8.60 -17.68
CA THR A 179 -1.98 9.14 -16.44
C THR A 179 -2.97 10.11 -15.78
N LEU A 180 -3.48 9.71 -14.62
CA LEU A 180 -4.38 10.51 -13.79
C LEU A 180 -3.60 11.51 -12.90
N LYS A 181 -2.44 11.08 -12.40
CA LYS A 181 -1.59 11.89 -11.51
C LYS A 181 -0.13 11.47 -11.67
N ARG A 182 0.77 12.45 -11.53
CA ARG A 182 2.21 12.23 -11.41
C ARG A 182 2.72 12.85 -10.11
N ILE A 183 3.64 12.17 -9.45
CA ILE A 183 4.29 12.61 -8.22
C ILE A 183 5.79 12.48 -8.41
N ASP A 184 6.51 13.60 -8.38
CA ASP A 184 7.96 13.63 -8.48
C ASP A 184 8.58 13.74 -7.08
N PHE A 185 9.66 13.00 -6.85
CA PHE A 185 10.41 13.01 -5.59
C PHE A 185 11.90 12.68 -5.83
N THR A 186 12.75 12.93 -4.83
CA THR A 186 14.20 12.68 -4.91
C THR A 186 14.64 11.78 -3.76
N VAL A 187 15.59 10.89 -4.04
CA VAL A 187 16.22 10.01 -3.03
C VAL A 187 17.71 10.34 -2.95
N GLY A 188 18.24 10.44 -1.73
CA GLY A 188 19.68 10.69 -1.49
C GLY A 188 20.04 12.17 -1.32
N GLN A 189 19.16 12.94 -0.69
CA GLN A 189 19.48 14.26 -0.14
C GLN A 189 19.76 14.15 1.36
#